data_AF-A0A4Q2UGC8-F1
#
_entry.id   AF-A0A4Q2UGC8-F1
#
_cell.length_a   1.000
_cell.length_b   1.000
_cell.length_c   1.000
_cell.angle_alpha   90.00
_cell.angle_beta   90.00
_cell.angle_gamma   90.00
#
_symmetry.space_group_name_H-M   'P 1'
#
loop_
_entity.id
_entity.type
_entity.pdbx_description
1 polymer ?
#
loop_
_entity_poly.entity_id
_entity_poly.type
_entity_poly.pdbx_seq_one_letter_code
_entity_poly.pdbx_strand_id
1 'polypeptide(L)'
;MQTTSTNALSDSVTIFLLERDLPPQFDRSGIVTFRTYRSGMGVHDQVKHQPQQEARQRGANGAFRLREGTYDRIGIVAYLLFRYPTR
;
A
#
# COMPACT_ATOMS: atom_id res chain seq x y z
N MET A 1 1.42 24.42 32.04
CA MET A 1 2.20 23.85 30.92
C MET A 1 1.31 22.84 30.22
N GLN A 2 0.79 23.19 29.05
CA GLN A 2 -0.19 22.38 28.31
C GLN A 2 0.58 21.63 27.22
N THR A 3 0.72 20.32 27.35
CA THR A 3 1.38 19.50 26.33
C THR A 3 0.37 19.20 25.22
N THR A 4 0.68 19.70 24.04
CA THR A 4 -0.01 19.44 22.78
C THR A 4 -0.02 17.94 22.49
N SER A 5 -1.21 17.36 22.37
CA SER A 5 -1.41 16.02 21.81
C SER A 5 -1.17 16.10 20.30
N THR A 6 0.06 15.85 19.86
CA THR A 6 0.39 15.77 18.44
C THR A 6 -0.18 14.47 17.87
N ASN A 7 -1.30 14.62 17.17
CA ASN A 7 -2.02 13.66 16.32
C ASN A 7 -1.19 12.45 15.85
N ALA A 8 -1.49 11.26 16.38
CA ALA A 8 -0.97 9.97 15.92
C ALA A 8 -1.72 9.47 14.66
N LEU A 9 -1.96 10.34 13.69
CA LEU A 9 -2.64 10.03 12.42
C LEU A 9 -1.66 9.77 11.25
N SER A 10 -0.35 9.68 11.54
CA SER A 10 0.68 9.95 10.53
C SER A 10 1.33 8.72 9.87
N ASP A 11 0.80 7.49 9.97
CA ASP A 11 1.50 6.31 9.40
C ASP A 11 0.63 5.14 8.92
N SER A 12 -0.69 5.29 8.81
CA SER A 12 -1.55 4.25 8.24
C SER A 12 -1.56 4.33 6.71
N VAL A 13 -1.08 3.27 6.05
CA VAL A 13 -1.22 3.08 4.60
C VAL A 13 -2.49 2.30 4.34
N THR A 14 -3.37 2.85 3.52
CA THR A 14 -4.58 2.15 3.06
C THR A 14 -4.29 1.38 1.78
N ILE A 15 -4.59 0.08 1.78
CA ILE A 15 -4.49 -0.76 0.57
C ILE A 15 -5.87 -0.84 -0.08
N PHE A 16 -5.99 -0.28 -1.27
CA PHE A 16 -7.19 -0.33 -2.09
C PHE A 16 -7.11 -1.54 -3.02
N LEU A 17 -8.18 -2.32 -3.03
CA LEU A 17 -8.29 -3.53 -3.85
C LEU A 17 -9.11 -3.29 -5.12
N LEU A 18 -9.91 -2.22 -5.14
CA LEU A 18 -10.88 -1.93 -6.19
C LEU A 18 -10.72 -0.48 -6.62
N GLU A 19 -10.80 -0.23 -7.92
CA GLU A 19 -10.68 1.13 -8.47
C GLU A 19 -11.77 2.06 -7.94
N ARG A 20 -12.98 1.54 -7.73
CA ARG A 20 -14.12 2.32 -7.21
C ARG A 20 -13.92 2.85 -5.79
N ASP A 21 -13.01 2.26 -5.03
CA ASP A 21 -12.72 2.67 -3.65
C ASP A 21 -11.61 3.74 -3.62
N LEU A 22 -10.98 4.04 -4.76
CA LEU A 22 -9.91 5.03 -4.81
C LEU A 22 -10.43 6.43 -4.46
N PRO A 23 -9.62 7.23 -3.75
CA PRO A 23 -9.93 8.64 -3.54
C PRO A 23 -10.13 9.36 -4.88
N PRO A 24 -11.07 10.32 -4.96
CA PRO A 24 -11.34 11.05 -6.19
C PRO A 24 -10.16 11.92 -6.64
N GLN A 25 -9.24 12.24 -5.73
CA GLN A 25 -8.04 13.02 -5.99
C GLN A 25 -6.86 12.38 -5.25
N PHE A 26 -5.76 12.14 -5.98
CA PHE A 26 -4.52 11.62 -5.43
C PHE A 26 -3.34 11.96 -6.34
N ASP A 27 -2.16 12.09 -5.73
CA ASP A 27 -0.88 12.28 -6.40
C ASP A 27 -0.14 10.95 -6.50
N ARG A 28 0.28 10.57 -7.71
CA ARG A 28 0.99 9.31 -7.95
C ARG A 28 2.42 9.40 -7.44
N SER A 29 2.80 8.48 -6.56
CA SER A 29 4.17 8.35 -6.04
C SER A 29 5.01 7.35 -6.85
N GLY A 30 4.37 6.46 -7.62
CA GLY A 30 5.03 5.53 -8.53
C GLY A 30 4.47 4.11 -8.43
N ILE A 31 5.09 3.17 -9.15
CA ILE A 31 4.72 1.75 -9.12
C ILE A 31 5.81 0.96 -8.41
N VAL A 32 5.40 0.06 -7.52
CA VAL A 32 6.29 -0.91 -6.86
C VAL A 32 5.87 -2.32 -7.24
N THR A 33 6.87 -3.17 -7.45
CA THR A 33 6.66 -4.53 -7.92
C THR A 33 7.39 -5.50 -7.00
N PHE A 34 6.68 -6.51 -6.54
CA PHE A 34 7.20 -7.53 -5.64
C PHE A 34 7.08 -8.90 -6.28
N ARG A 35 8.10 -9.74 -6.08
CA ARG A 35 8.03 -11.16 -6.42
C ARG A 35 7.57 -11.92 -5.18
N THR A 36 6.42 -12.58 -5.28
CA THR A 36 5.98 -13.52 -4.25
C THR A 36 6.59 -14.87 -4.55
N TYR A 37 7.53 -15.29 -3.73
CA TYR A 37 8.07 -16.65 -3.77
C TYR A 37 7.29 -17.50 -2.77
N ARG A 38 7.07 -18.78 -3.08
CA ARG A 38 6.63 -19.76 -2.07
C ARG A 38 7.79 -20.02 -1.11
N SER A 39 8.07 -19.10 -0.20
CA SER A 39 9.11 -19.26 0.81
C SER A 39 8.57 -18.85 2.17
N GLY A 40 8.47 -19.81 3.11
CA GLY A 40 8.33 -19.63 4.56
C GLY A 40 7.13 -18.82 5.06
N MET A 41 7.10 -17.52 4.74
CA MET A 41 5.93 -16.66 4.85
C MET A 41 4.90 -17.06 3.78
N GLY A 42 3.64 -17.18 4.17
CA GLY A 42 2.56 -17.32 3.20
C GLY A 42 2.60 -16.12 2.25
N VAL A 43 2.33 -16.35 0.96
CA VAL A 43 2.19 -15.27 -0.05
C VAL A 43 1.26 -14.16 0.45
N HIS A 44 0.24 -14.54 1.23
CA HIS A 44 -0.73 -13.66 1.90
C HIS A 44 -0.12 -12.67 2.90
N ASP A 45 0.91 -13.06 3.64
CA ASP A 45 1.54 -12.16 4.62
C ASP A 45 2.45 -11.17 3.90
N GLN A 46 3.20 -11.65 2.90
CA GLN A 46 4.09 -10.82 2.10
C GLN A 46 3.32 -9.69 1.39
N VAL A 47 2.20 -10.01 0.76
CA VAL A 47 1.36 -9.04 0.01
C VAL A 47 0.61 -8.07 0.90
N LYS A 48 0.47 -8.35 2.20
CA LYS A 48 -0.10 -7.41 3.17
C LYS A 48 0.95 -6.44 3.70
N HIS A 49 2.13 -6.95 4.04
CA HIS A 49 3.14 -6.15 4.73
C HIS A 49 4.05 -5.36 3.77
N GLN A 50 4.47 -5.96 2.67
CA GLN A 50 5.46 -5.36 1.78
C GLN A 50 4.96 -4.06 1.10
N PRO A 51 3.72 -3.99 0.57
CA PRO A 51 3.20 -2.75 0.00
C PRO A 51 3.07 -1.62 1.04
N GLN A 52 2.73 -1.95 2.29
CA GLN A 52 2.63 -0.96 3.37
C GLN A 52 3.99 -0.37 3.72
N GLN A 53 5.02 -1.21 3.82
CA GLN A 53 6.39 -0.76 4.10
C GLN A 53 6.91 0.16 2.98
N GLU A 54 6.74 -0.24 1.73
CA GLU A 54 7.19 0.54 0.56
C GLU A 54 6.42 1.84 0.40
N ALA A 55 5.12 1.83 0.67
CA ALA A 55 4.31 3.04 0.70
C ALA A 55 4.82 4.03 1.76
N ARG A 56 5.06 3.58 3.01
CA ARG A 56 5.61 4.44 4.07
C ARG A 56 6.98 5.01 3.71
N GLN A 57 7.89 4.19 3.19
CA GLN A 57 9.23 4.62 2.79
C GLN A 57 9.19 5.70 1.70
N ARG A 58 8.18 5.67 0.83
CA ARG A 58 7.99 6.64 -0.26
C ARG A 58 7.05 7.79 0.13
N GLY A 59 6.63 7.85 1.39
CA GLY A 59 5.68 8.84 1.88
C GLY A 59 4.29 8.73 1.25
N ALA A 60 3.91 7.59 0.72
CA ALA A 60 2.56 7.32 0.24
C ALA A 60 1.65 6.92 1.41
N ASN A 61 0.39 7.34 1.39
CA ASN A 61 -0.64 6.89 2.34
C ASN A 61 -1.69 5.98 1.69
N GLY A 62 -1.58 5.75 0.38
CA GLY A 62 -2.40 4.81 -0.37
C GLY A 62 -1.57 3.89 -1.27
N ALA A 63 -2.04 2.65 -1.43
CA ALA A 63 -1.54 1.74 -2.44
C ALA A 63 -2.70 1.01 -3.12
N PHE A 64 -2.63 0.83 -4.44
CA PHE A 64 -3.65 0.16 -5.23
C PHE A 64 -3.05 -0.97 -6.05
N ARG A 65 -3.67 -2.14 -6.02
CA ARG A 65 -3.16 -3.32 -6.75
C ARG A 65 -3.54 -3.23 -8.23
N LEU A 66 -2.55 -3.16 -9.11
CA LEU A 66 -2.75 -2.96 -10.56
C LEU A 66 -3.26 -4.19 -11.31
N ARG A 67 -3.10 -5.40 -10.74
CA ARG A 67 -3.56 -6.64 -11.37
C ARG A 67 -4.49 -7.39 -10.42
N GLU A 68 -5.74 -7.50 -10.80
CA GLU A 68 -6.74 -8.34 -10.14
C GLU A 68 -6.44 -9.83 -10.35
N GLY A 69 -6.81 -10.68 -9.39
CA GLY A 69 -6.72 -12.14 -9.51
C GLY A 69 -5.87 -12.83 -8.43
N THR A 70 -5.82 -14.17 -8.51
CA THR A 70 -5.01 -15.02 -7.63
C THR A 70 -3.53 -14.93 -7.97
N TYR A 71 -2.67 -14.98 -6.96
CA TYR A 71 -1.21 -15.03 -7.13
C TYR A 71 -0.83 -16.25 -7.96
N ASP A 72 -0.26 -16.05 -9.14
CA ASP A 72 0.30 -17.11 -9.95
C ASP A 72 1.57 -17.69 -9.30
N ARG A 73 2.01 -18.88 -9.73
CA ARG A 73 3.12 -19.61 -9.09
C ARG A 73 4.45 -18.83 -9.07
N ILE A 74 4.57 -17.79 -9.89
CA ILE A 74 5.66 -16.81 -9.90
C ILE A 74 4.99 -15.43 -9.83
N GLY A 75 4.36 -15.15 -8.69
CA GLY A 75 3.47 -14.01 -8.52
C GLY A 75 4.20 -12.68 -8.50
N ILE A 76 4.30 -12.05 -9.67
CA ILE A 76 4.70 -10.65 -9.74
C ILE A 76 3.47 -9.82 -9.38
N VAL A 77 3.53 -9.11 -8.25
CA VAL A 77 2.45 -8.26 -7.77
C VAL A 77 2.90 -6.81 -7.85
N ALA A 78 2.14 -6.00 -8.57
CA ALA A 78 2.42 -4.57 -8.75
C ALA A 78 1.37 -3.72 -8.02
N TYR A 79 1.85 -2.70 -7.31
CA TYR A 79 1.03 -1.71 -6.63
C TYR A 79 1.37 -0.31 -7.14
N LEU A 80 0.34 0.47 -7.47
CA LEU A 80 0.43 1.92 -7.61
C LEU A 80 0.43 2.54 -6.22
N LEU A 81 1.46 3.29 -5.89
CA LEU A 81 1.55 4.06 -4.66
C LEU A 81 1.13 5.50 -4.94
N PHE A 82 0.41 6.09 -3.99
CA PHE A 82 -0.09 7.45 -4.12
C PHE A 82 -0.30 8.12 -2.76
N ARG A 83 -0.34 9.45 -2.80
CA ARG A 83 -0.78 10.30 -1.69
C ARG A 83 -2.17 10.83 -1.97
N TYR A 84 -3.04 10.83 -0.98
CA TYR A 84 -4.34 11.47 -1.08
C TYR A 84 -4.64 12.29 0.18
N PRO A 85 -5.48 13.33 0.11
CA PRO A 85 -5.90 14.07 1.28
C PRO A 85 -6.62 13.16 2.28
N THR A 86 -6.06 13.00 3.47
CA THR A 86 -6.77 12.43 4.61
C THR A 86 -7.64 13.54 5.21
N ARG A 87 -8.95 13.32 5.27
CA ARG A 87 -9.86 14.23 5.98
C ARG A 87 -9.56 14.29 7.47
#